data_AF-A0A7V4E5S2-F1
#
_entry.id   AF-A0A7V4E5S2-F1
#
_cell.length_a   1.000
_cell.length_b   1.000
_cell.length_c   1.000
_cell.angle_alpha   90.00
_cell.angle_beta   90.00
_cell.angle_gamma   90.00
#
_symmetry.space_group_name_H-M   'P 1'
#
loop_
_entity.id
_entity.type
_entity.pdbx_description
1 polymer ?
#
loop_
_entity_poly.entity_id
_entity_poly.type
_entity_poly.pdbx_seq_one_letter_code
_entity_poly.pdbx_strand_id
1 'polypeptide(L)'
;DATVSAQAKLRRIVEVFSQDLRSAVLGGIAATPYPSGRGSISFALLEGGAGYPVLPHDSGSNDSFKQAAEVKIVVLASVPDQIGITPGDFVLMVNNAGDGVILPVTQVNRVGGEPNRWHVVHAGCGNTIDYTPNTLLFRVRILGFRYDPIGRQLVYREGRGDEVDEVPVAFDLDRFELHYVYEAAFGDTVTDPSGDNYTPSYDFTNPTSAPPYQVTQGTTGKVYSLRRLSVTLEASFLSRGRRFSRTYTSQVELSSNQAKRILACR
;
A
#
# COMPACT_ATOMS: atom_id res chain seq x y z
N ASP A 1 -27.50 25.76 5.85
CA ASP A 1 -26.36 25.73 4.91
C ASP A 1 -25.08 25.17 5.50
N ALA A 2 -24.40 25.84 6.46
CA ALA A 2 -23.13 25.35 7.04
C ALA A 2 -23.12 23.85 7.42
N THR A 3 -24.18 23.36 8.09
CA THR A 3 -24.36 21.95 8.46
C THR A 3 -24.37 20.99 7.26
N VAL A 4 -25.00 21.39 6.16
CA VAL A 4 -25.13 20.60 4.93
C VAL A 4 -23.84 20.64 4.14
N SER A 5 -23.19 21.81 4.07
CA SER A 5 -21.87 21.98 3.45
C SER A 5 -20.80 21.11 4.12
N ALA A 6 -20.77 21.06 5.46
CA ALA A 6 -19.85 20.20 6.21
C ALA A 6 -20.09 18.71 5.93
N GLN A 7 -21.35 18.26 5.88
CA GLN A 7 -21.69 16.87 5.55
C GLN A 7 -21.33 16.52 4.10
N ALA A 8 -21.56 17.43 3.14
CA ALA A 8 -21.17 17.23 1.74
C ALA A 8 -19.64 17.16 1.56
N LYS A 9 -18.89 18.02 2.27
CA LYS A 9 -17.42 18.01 2.30
C LYS A 9 -16.89 16.67 2.82
N LEU A 10 -17.33 16.22 4.00
CA LEU A 10 -16.95 14.94 4.58
C LEU A 10 -17.29 13.76 3.65
N ARG A 11 -18.50 13.74 3.08
CA ARG A 11 -18.91 12.69 2.14
C ARG A 11 -18.00 12.63 0.91
N ARG A 12 -17.67 13.78 0.30
CA ARG A 12 -16.81 13.83 -0.88
C ARG A 12 -15.39 13.35 -0.58
N ILE A 13 -14.83 13.73 0.57
CA ILE A 13 -13.49 13.28 1.01
C ILE A 13 -13.47 11.75 1.14
N VAL A 14 -14.48 11.17 1.78
CA VAL A 14 -14.55 9.71 1.97
C VAL A 14 -14.87 8.97 0.69
N GLU A 15 -15.64 9.57 -0.21
CA GLU A 15 -15.90 8.99 -1.53
C GLU A 15 -14.61 8.86 -2.35
N VAL A 16 -13.79 9.91 -2.42
CA VAL A 16 -12.46 9.86 -3.08
C VAL A 16 -11.55 8.86 -2.37
N PHE A 17 -11.35 9.01 -1.05
CA PHE A 17 -10.49 8.13 -0.26
C PHE A 17 -10.87 6.64 -0.37
N SER A 18 -12.17 6.32 -0.38
CA SER A 18 -12.66 4.95 -0.54
C SER A 18 -12.66 4.44 -1.98
N GLN A 19 -12.66 5.32 -2.99
CA GLN A 19 -12.44 4.93 -4.40
C GLN A 19 -10.96 4.57 -4.62
N ASP A 20 -10.05 5.42 -4.14
CA ASP A 20 -8.61 5.19 -4.23
C ASP A 20 -8.21 3.92 -3.46
N LEU A 21 -8.68 3.76 -2.22
CA LEU A 21 -8.45 2.53 -1.45
C LEU A 21 -9.03 1.30 -2.14
N ARG A 22 -10.27 1.34 -2.67
CA ARG A 22 -10.85 0.18 -3.39
C ARG A 22 -10.04 -0.22 -4.61
N SER A 23 -9.43 0.74 -5.30
CA SER A 23 -8.57 0.49 -6.45
C SER A 23 -7.20 -0.03 -6.01
N ALA A 24 -6.72 0.40 -4.85
CA ALA A 24 -5.48 -0.05 -4.22
C ALA A 24 -5.55 -1.41 -3.52
N VAL A 25 -6.74 -1.96 -3.26
CA VAL A 25 -6.91 -3.35 -2.78
C VAL A 25 -6.17 -4.35 -3.68
N LEU A 26 -6.06 -4.07 -4.97
CA LEU A 26 -5.33 -4.91 -5.91
C LEU A 26 -3.80 -4.83 -5.76
N GLY A 27 -3.26 -3.74 -5.20
CA GLY A 27 -1.81 -3.50 -5.03
C GLY A 27 -1.30 -3.54 -3.59
N GLY A 28 -2.16 -3.49 -2.58
CA GLY A 28 -1.84 -3.76 -1.16
C GLY A 28 -1.28 -2.57 -0.36
N ILE A 29 -1.29 -2.72 0.98
CA ILE A 29 -0.90 -1.68 1.95
C ILE A 29 0.62 -1.64 2.08
N ALA A 30 1.18 -0.42 2.08
CA ALA A 30 2.61 -0.13 2.04
C ALA A 30 3.09 0.65 3.29
N ALA A 31 4.41 0.70 3.46
CA ALA A 31 5.10 1.48 4.50
C ALA A 31 5.52 2.89 4.04
N THR A 32 5.34 3.19 2.75
CA THR A 32 5.91 4.35 2.04
C THR A 32 4.79 5.00 1.22
N PRO A 33 4.64 6.34 1.18
CA PRO A 33 5.52 7.34 1.81
C PRO A 33 5.34 7.52 3.32
N TYR A 34 4.26 6.99 3.90
CA TYR A 34 4.02 6.99 5.34
C TYR A 34 3.83 5.56 5.88
N PRO A 35 4.40 5.23 7.04
CA PRO A 35 4.01 4.04 7.78
C PRO A 35 2.49 4.00 8.01
N SER A 36 1.89 2.82 7.86
CA SER A 36 0.43 2.66 7.86
C SER A 36 -0.10 2.31 9.25
N GLY A 37 -0.93 3.17 9.83
CA GLY A 37 -1.52 3.01 11.16
C GLY A 37 -2.78 3.87 11.30
N ARG A 38 -3.11 4.30 12.53
CA ARG A 38 -4.36 5.03 12.81
C ARG A 38 -4.44 6.40 12.16
N GLY A 39 -3.32 7.13 12.10
CA GLY A 39 -3.26 8.49 11.54
C GLY A 39 -2.82 8.58 10.07
N SER A 40 -2.45 7.46 9.44
CA SER A 40 -1.84 7.44 8.11
C SER A 40 -2.03 6.10 7.42
N ILE A 41 -2.12 6.10 6.10
CA ILE A 41 -2.05 4.89 5.29
C ILE A 41 -1.31 5.17 4.00
N SER A 42 -0.50 4.20 3.59
CA SER A 42 0.05 4.16 2.24
C SER A 42 -0.29 2.85 1.57
N PHE A 43 -0.33 2.87 0.24
CA PHE A 43 -0.73 1.71 -0.56
C PHE A 43 -0.18 1.82 -1.98
N ALA A 44 -0.08 0.67 -2.64
CA ALA A 44 0.22 0.61 -4.06
C ALA A 44 -1.09 0.52 -4.88
N LEU A 45 -1.19 1.35 -5.91
CA LEU A 45 -2.24 1.31 -6.92
C LEU A 45 -1.66 0.74 -8.21
N LEU A 46 -2.20 -0.36 -8.73
CA LEU A 46 -1.74 -0.95 -10.00
C LEU A 46 -1.93 0.05 -11.16
N GLU A 47 -0.88 0.25 -11.94
CA GLU A 47 -0.90 1.00 -13.20
C GLU A 47 -0.61 0.07 -14.37
N GLY A 48 -1.57 -0.07 -15.29
CA GLY A 48 -1.36 -0.77 -16.56
C GLY A 48 -1.97 -2.17 -16.63
N GLY A 49 -1.32 -3.05 -17.39
CA GLY A 49 -1.88 -4.33 -17.84
C GLY A 49 -1.64 -5.53 -16.92
N ALA A 50 -1.68 -6.73 -17.49
CA ALA A 50 -1.66 -8.02 -16.80
C ALA A 50 -0.35 -8.40 -16.06
N GLY A 51 0.59 -7.47 -15.90
CA GLY A 51 1.92 -7.70 -15.34
C GLY A 51 2.90 -8.34 -16.32
N TYR A 52 4.19 -8.23 -16.01
CA TYR A 52 5.29 -8.81 -16.77
C TYR A 52 5.78 -10.10 -16.11
N PRO A 53 5.92 -11.21 -16.86
CA PRO A 53 6.55 -12.42 -16.35
C PRO A 53 8.00 -12.17 -15.92
N VAL A 54 8.31 -12.46 -14.66
CA VAL A 54 9.66 -12.40 -14.12
C VAL A 54 10.39 -13.71 -14.42
N LEU A 55 11.66 -13.62 -14.78
CA LEU A 55 12.57 -14.74 -14.96
C LEU A 55 13.39 -15.00 -13.69
N PRO A 56 13.83 -16.25 -13.46
CA PRO A 56 14.77 -16.54 -12.37
C PRO A 56 16.11 -15.82 -12.60
N HIS A 57 16.82 -15.59 -11.50
CA HIS A 57 18.17 -15.05 -11.51
C HIS A 57 19.15 -16.01 -12.24
N ASP A 58 20.18 -15.48 -12.90
CA ASP A 58 21.08 -16.26 -13.78
C ASP A 58 21.84 -17.40 -13.09
N SER A 59 22.09 -17.27 -11.79
CA SER A 59 22.68 -18.31 -10.94
C SER A 59 21.73 -19.46 -10.58
N GLY A 60 20.43 -19.35 -10.91
CA GLY A 60 19.40 -20.36 -10.62
C GLY A 60 19.02 -20.52 -9.13
N SER A 61 19.72 -19.86 -8.20
CA SER A 61 19.44 -19.93 -6.76
C SER A 61 18.44 -18.87 -6.31
N ASN A 62 17.51 -19.27 -5.44
CA ASN A 62 16.55 -18.36 -4.81
C ASN A 62 17.21 -17.34 -3.87
N ASP A 63 18.31 -17.69 -3.20
CA ASP A 63 19.04 -16.75 -2.33
C ASP A 63 19.66 -15.62 -3.15
N SER A 64 20.17 -15.97 -4.34
CA SER A 64 20.70 -15.00 -5.30
C SER A 64 19.60 -14.12 -5.89
N PHE A 65 18.41 -14.68 -6.17
CA PHE A 65 17.26 -13.88 -6.60
C PHE A 65 16.81 -12.89 -5.52
N LYS A 66 16.68 -13.35 -4.26
CA LYS A 66 16.28 -12.52 -3.10
C LYS A 66 17.20 -11.32 -2.87
N GLN A 67 18.49 -11.48 -3.11
CA GLN A 67 19.53 -10.47 -2.89
C GLN A 67 19.80 -9.59 -4.13
N ALA A 68 19.32 -9.98 -5.31
CA ALA A 68 19.49 -9.19 -6.53
C ALA A 68 18.79 -7.83 -6.41
N ALA A 69 19.45 -6.80 -6.94
CA ALA A 69 18.95 -5.42 -7.02
C ALA A 69 18.37 -5.14 -8.43
N GLU A 70 17.96 -6.20 -9.10
CA GLU A 70 17.37 -6.22 -10.42
C GLU A 70 16.46 -7.45 -10.60
N VAL A 71 15.50 -7.33 -11.51
CA VAL A 71 14.71 -8.45 -12.03
C VAL A 71 14.74 -8.46 -13.55
N LYS A 72 14.78 -9.65 -14.14
CA LYS A 72 14.63 -9.84 -15.57
C LYS A 72 13.16 -10.10 -15.90
N ILE A 73 12.61 -9.35 -16.85
CA ILE A 73 11.25 -9.53 -17.36
C ILE A 73 11.23 -9.93 -18.83
N VAL A 74 10.15 -10.59 -19.25
CA VAL A 74 9.86 -10.89 -20.67
C VAL A 74 8.75 -9.97 -21.16
N VAL A 75 9.03 -9.22 -22.23
CA VAL A 75 8.05 -8.33 -22.88
C VAL A 75 8.40 -8.13 -24.36
N LEU A 76 7.40 -8.16 -25.23
CA LEU A 76 7.54 -7.87 -26.66
C LEU A 76 7.75 -6.37 -26.90
N ALA A 77 8.92 -5.87 -26.51
CA ALA A 77 9.33 -4.47 -26.62
C ALA A 77 10.69 -4.35 -27.31
N SER A 78 10.77 -3.50 -28.33
CA SER A 78 11.98 -3.23 -29.11
C SER A 78 12.77 -2.02 -28.62
N VAL A 79 12.19 -1.16 -27.77
CA VAL A 79 12.84 -0.01 -27.10
C VAL A 79 12.32 0.14 -25.65
N PRO A 80 13.04 0.81 -24.73
CA PRO A 80 12.66 0.89 -23.31
C PRO A 80 11.25 1.48 -23.10
N ASP A 81 10.92 2.54 -23.84
CA ASP A 81 9.66 3.28 -23.69
C ASP A 81 8.40 2.42 -23.94
N GLN A 82 8.54 1.33 -24.71
CA GLN A 82 7.44 0.38 -24.98
C GLN A 82 7.14 -0.54 -23.80
N ILE A 83 8.02 -0.61 -22.80
CA ILE A 83 7.81 -1.38 -21.57
C ILE A 83 6.85 -0.64 -20.64
N GLY A 84 6.70 0.68 -20.78
CA GLY A 84 5.84 1.46 -19.89
C GLY A 84 6.29 1.49 -18.43
N ILE A 85 7.52 1.08 -18.14
CA ILE A 85 8.21 1.21 -16.84
C ILE A 85 9.43 2.10 -17.06
N THR A 86 9.58 3.14 -16.26
CA THR A 86 10.65 4.14 -16.40
C THR A 86 11.36 4.42 -15.06
N PRO A 87 12.60 4.97 -15.08
CA PRO A 87 13.28 5.43 -13.87
C PRO A 87 12.41 6.39 -13.06
N GLY A 88 12.32 6.17 -11.75
CA GLY A 88 11.45 6.94 -10.85
C GLY A 88 10.00 6.44 -10.75
N ASP A 89 9.62 5.41 -11.51
CA ASP A 89 8.39 4.64 -11.22
C ASP A 89 8.63 3.63 -10.08
N PHE A 90 7.55 3.08 -9.53
CA PHE A 90 7.60 1.94 -8.61
C PHE A 90 6.99 0.71 -9.28
N VAL A 91 7.47 -0.47 -8.88
CA VAL A 91 6.92 -1.76 -9.31
C VAL A 91 6.59 -2.63 -8.11
N LEU A 92 5.45 -3.32 -8.17
CA LEU A 92 5.08 -4.38 -7.25
C LEU A 92 5.42 -5.72 -7.93
N MET A 93 6.38 -6.45 -7.37
CA MET A 93 6.58 -7.85 -7.74
C MET A 93 5.73 -8.73 -6.82
N VAL A 94 5.09 -9.77 -7.37
CA VAL A 94 4.28 -10.74 -6.61
C VAL A 94 4.62 -12.15 -7.06
N ASN A 95 4.93 -13.04 -6.11
CA ASN A 95 5.15 -14.47 -6.37
C ASN A 95 3.87 -15.30 -6.17
N ASN A 96 3.89 -16.56 -6.61
CA ASN A 96 2.74 -17.46 -6.56
C ASN A 96 2.41 -17.96 -5.12
N ALA A 97 3.27 -17.68 -4.12
CA ALA A 97 2.90 -17.86 -2.71
C ALA A 97 1.98 -16.72 -2.22
N GLY A 98 1.91 -15.61 -2.96
CA GLY A 98 1.24 -14.38 -2.56
C GLY A 98 2.15 -13.43 -1.77
N ASP A 99 3.46 -13.62 -1.81
CA ASP A 99 4.40 -12.64 -1.26
C ASP A 99 4.68 -11.58 -2.32
N GLY A 100 4.64 -10.31 -1.91
CA GLY A 100 5.00 -9.19 -2.76
C GLY A 100 6.10 -8.32 -2.16
N VAL A 101 6.74 -7.54 -3.03
CA VAL A 101 7.71 -6.50 -2.68
C VAL A 101 7.47 -5.29 -3.57
N ILE A 102 7.56 -4.08 -2.99
CA ILE A 102 7.55 -2.83 -3.75
C ILE A 102 9.00 -2.40 -3.96
N LEU A 103 9.38 -2.15 -5.21
CA LEU A 103 10.75 -1.83 -5.62
C LEU A 103 10.75 -0.48 -6.37
N PRO A 104 11.63 0.48 -6.02
CA PRO A 104 11.82 1.72 -6.77
C PRO A 104 12.63 1.44 -8.03
N VAL A 105 12.13 1.82 -9.20
CA VAL A 105 12.85 1.60 -10.46
C VAL A 105 13.92 2.67 -10.62
N THR A 106 15.19 2.27 -10.60
CA THR A 106 16.34 3.15 -10.82
C THR A 106 16.76 3.18 -12.28
N GLN A 107 16.69 2.04 -13.00
CA GLN A 107 17.00 1.95 -14.44
C GLN A 107 16.20 0.82 -15.12
N VAL A 108 16.05 0.89 -16.45
CA VAL A 108 15.52 -0.19 -17.27
C VAL A 108 16.43 -0.42 -18.47
N ASN A 109 17.07 -1.59 -18.52
CA ASN A 109 18.16 -1.91 -19.46
C ASN A 109 17.84 -3.19 -20.25
N ARG A 110 18.34 -3.33 -21.48
CA ARG A 110 18.21 -4.60 -22.23
C ARG A 110 19.02 -5.70 -21.55
N VAL A 111 18.57 -6.96 -21.67
CA VAL A 111 19.48 -8.09 -21.50
C VAL A 111 20.33 -8.23 -22.77
N GLY A 112 21.65 -8.31 -22.63
CA GLY A 112 22.58 -8.41 -23.76
C GLY A 112 22.40 -9.70 -24.54
N GLY A 113 22.24 -9.62 -25.86
CA GLY A 113 22.10 -10.79 -26.74
C GLY A 113 20.74 -11.49 -26.72
N GLU A 114 19.81 -11.08 -25.85
CA GLU A 114 18.50 -11.73 -25.70
C GLU A 114 17.34 -10.79 -26.09
N PRO A 115 16.70 -10.99 -27.26
CA PRO A 115 15.52 -10.21 -27.65
C PRO A 115 14.38 -10.33 -26.64
N ASN A 116 13.58 -9.26 -26.50
CA ASN A 116 12.38 -9.22 -25.65
C ASN A 116 12.62 -9.46 -24.15
N ARG A 117 13.87 -9.36 -23.68
CA ARG A 117 14.23 -9.46 -22.26
C ARG A 117 14.89 -8.19 -21.76
N TRP A 118 14.50 -7.79 -20.55
CA TRP A 118 14.85 -6.51 -19.96
C TRP A 118 15.15 -6.66 -18.47
N HIS A 119 16.22 -6.02 -18.00
CA HIS A 119 16.47 -5.79 -16.58
C HIS A 119 15.68 -4.55 -16.12
N VAL A 120 14.85 -4.72 -15.10
CA VAL A 120 14.33 -3.62 -14.29
C VAL A 120 15.22 -3.56 -13.04
N VAL A 121 15.99 -2.48 -12.91
CA VAL A 121 16.98 -2.30 -11.85
C VAL A 121 16.37 -1.46 -10.74
N HIS A 122 16.59 -1.88 -9.50
CA HIS A 122 16.13 -1.28 -8.26
C HIS A 122 17.29 -1.24 -7.26
N ALA A 123 18.30 -0.42 -7.60
CA ALA A 123 19.57 -0.37 -6.87
C ALA A 123 19.39 -0.03 -5.38
N GLY A 124 20.08 -0.77 -4.50
CA GLY A 124 20.00 -0.59 -3.05
C GLY A 124 18.75 -1.19 -2.38
N CYS A 125 17.98 -2.01 -3.10
CA CYS A 125 16.69 -2.55 -2.66
C CYS A 125 16.54 -3.97 -3.22
N GLY A 126 16.83 -5.01 -2.44
CA GLY A 126 16.76 -6.40 -2.89
C GLY A 126 15.34 -6.92 -3.07
N ASN A 127 15.18 -7.96 -3.88
CA ASN A 127 13.88 -8.60 -4.13
C ASN A 127 13.18 -9.13 -2.86
N THR A 128 13.92 -9.63 -1.87
CA THR A 128 13.45 -10.17 -0.56
C THR A 128 12.43 -11.32 -0.55
N ILE A 129 11.67 -11.55 -1.63
CA ILE A 129 10.74 -12.68 -1.81
C ILE A 129 11.41 -13.81 -2.62
N ASP A 130 10.96 -15.05 -2.40
CA ASP A 130 11.35 -16.17 -3.26
C ASP A 130 10.83 -16.00 -4.69
N TYR A 131 11.65 -16.37 -5.67
CA TYR A 131 11.16 -16.64 -7.02
C TYR A 131 10.33 -17.91 -7.03
N THR A 132 9.19 -17.84 -7.72
CA THR A 132 8.35 -18.98 -8.05
C THR A 132 7.98 -18.92 -9.52
N PRO A 133 7.66 -20.05 -10.18
CA PRO A 133 6.94 -20.01 -11.45
C PRO A 133 5.70 -19.12 -11.35
N ASN A 134 5.44 -18.32 -12.38
CA ASN A 134 4.39 -17.29 -12.42
C ASN A 134 4.58 -16.10 -11.45
N THR A 135 5.81 -15.78 -11.02
CA THR A 135 6.10 -14.47 -10.44
C THR A 135 5.86 -13.37 -11.50
N LEU A 136 5.10 -12.34 -11.12
CA LEU A 136 4.72 -11.22 -11.98
C LEU A 136 5.24 -9.88 -11.43
N LEU A 137 5.58 -8.96 -12.32
CA LEU A 137 5.96 -7.59 -12.02
C LEU A 137 4.91 -6.62 -12.58
N PHE A 138 4.31 -5.81 -11.72
CA PHE A 138 3.34 -4.78 -12.10
C PHE A 138 3.93 -3.40 -11.84
N ARG A 139 3.68 -2.43 -12.73
CA ARG A 139 3.90 -1.02 -12.41
C ARG A 139 2.86 -0.57 -11.39
N VAL A 140 3.26 0.28 -10.44
CA VAL A 140 2.37 0.84 -9.42
C VAL A 140 2.64 2.33 -9.19
N ARG A 141 1.59 3.07 -8.86
CA ARG A 141 1.72 4.32 -8.10
C ARG A 141 1.71 4.01 -6.61
N ILE A 142 2.61 4.63 -5.88
CA ILE A 142 2.62 4.58 -4.41
C ILE A 142 1.94 5.84 -3.91
N LEU A 143 0.81 5.68 -3.21
CA LEU A 143 0.01 6.77 -2.69
C LEU A 143 -0.04 6.70 -1.16
N GLY A 144 -0.02 7.85 -0.50
CA GLY A 144 -0.13 7.94 0.95
C GLY A 144 -1.01 9.09 1.40
N PHE A 145 -1.83 8.84 2.42
CA PHE A 145 -2.57 9.86 3.16
C PHE A 145 -2.06 9.90 4.60
N ARG A 146 -1.95 11.09 5.16
CA ARG A 146 -1.57 11.34 6.56
C ARG A 146 -2.42 12.44 7.14
N TYR A 147 -2.87 12.28 8.38
CA TYR A 147 -3.52 13.34 9.14
C TYR A 147 -2.46 14.27 9.77
N ASP A 148 -2.61 15.57 9.56
CA ASP A 148 -1.95 16.60 10.35
C ASP A 148 -2.94 17.17 11.37
N PRO A 149 -2.80 16.83 12.67
CA PRO A 149 -3.66 17.34 13.73
C PRO A 149 -3.40 18.82 14.06
N ILE A 150 -2.24 19.38 13.69
CA ILE A 150 -1.91 20.79 13.96
C ILE A 150 -2.58 21.68 12.92
N GLY A 151 -2.38 21.37 11.63
CA GLY A 151 -3.05 22.04 10.51
C GLY A 151 -4.54 21.68 10.35
N ARG A 152 -5.05 20.68 11.09
CA ARG A 152 -6.43 20.15 10.98
C ARG A 152 -6.74 19.68 9.56
N GLN A 153 -5.79 18.95 8.96
CA GLN A 153 -5.77 18.64 7.53
C GLN A 153 -5.48 17.16 7.26
N LEU A 154 -6.08 16.62 6.19
CA LEU A 154 -5.60 15.38 5.57
C LEU A 154 -4.67 15.79 4.43
N VAL A 155 -3.42 15.36 4.48
CA VAL A 155 -2.45 15.54 3.41
C VAL A 155 -2.31 14.26 2.59
N TYR A 156 -2.10 14.44 1.30
CA TYR A 156 -1.83 13.41 0.30
C TYR A 156 -0.38 13.53 -0.17
N ARG A 157 0.26 12.42 -0.49
CA ARG A 157 1.57 12.39 -1.14
C ARG A 157 1.66 11.21 -2.10
N GLU A 158 2.21 11.46 -3.28
CA GLU A 158 2.66 10.39 -4.18
C GLU A 158 4.12 10.07 -3.86
N GLY A 159 4.44 8.80 -3.64
CA GLY A 159 5.81 8.35 -3.47
C GLY A 159 6.52 8.34 -4.82
N ARG A 160 7.22 9.41 -5.18
CA ARG A 160 7.97 9.52 -6.44
C ARG A 160 9.28 10.31 -6.29
N GLY A 161 10.36 9.62 -5.92
CA GLY A 161 11.67 10.23 -5.74
C GLY A 161 11.79 11.13 -4.50
N ASP A 162 12.91 11.87 -4.42
CA ASP A 162 13.41 12.45 -3.17
C ASP A 162 12.76 13.80 -2.76
N GLU A 163 12.04 14.46 -3.66
CA GLU A 163 11.26 15.69 -3.37
C GLU A 163 9.86 15.59 -3.97
N VAL A 164 8.85 15.41 -3.11
CA VAL A 164 7.42 15.60 -3.43
C VAL A 164 6.75 16.30 -2.26
N ASP A 165 6.21 17.49 -2.51
CA ASP A 165 5.46 18.26 -1.53
C ASP A 165 4.17 17.53 -1.11
N GLU A 166 3.84 17.62 0.18
CA GLU A 166 2.55 17.15 0.68
C GLU A 166 1.43 18.08 0.18
N VAL A 167 0.40 17.51 -0.43
CA VAL A 167 -0.76 18.26 -0.95
C VAL A 167 -1.93 18.12 0.04
N PRO A 168 -2.41 19.21 0.66
CA PRO A 168 -3.61 19.17 1.48
C PRO A 168 -4.86 18.86 0.64
N VAL A 169 -5.51 17.73 0.94
CA VAL A 169 -6.73 17.26 0.23
C VAL A 169 -8.01 17.43 1.05
N ALA A 170 -7.88 17.60 2.38
CA ALA A 170 -8.97 17.99 3.25
C ALA A 170 -8.50 18.96 4.33
N PHE A 171 -9.40 19.85 4.75
CA PHE A 171 -9.17 20.89 5.75
C PHE A 171 -10.29 20.86 6.80
N ASP A 172 -10.09 21.50 7.95
CA ASP A 172 -11.05 21.59 9.07
C ASP A 172 -11.45 20.24 9.69
N LEU A 173 -10.59 19.24 9.56
CA LEU A 173 -10.75 17.96 10.24
C LEU A 173 -10.29 18.10 11.70
N ASP A 174 -11.12 17.63 12.63
CA ASP A 174 -10.75 17.49 14.05
C ASP A 174 -10.28 16.06 14.37
N ARG A 175 -10.71 15.08 13.57
CA ARG A 175 -10.26 13.68 13.64
C ARG A 175 -10.18 13.08 12.25
N PHE A 176 -9.14 12.29 12.02
CA PHE A 176 -9.07 11.25 11.01
C PHE A 176 -8.47 10.03 11.70
N GLU A 177 -9.13 8.89 11.61
CA GLU A 177 -8.69 7.65 12.25
C GLU A 177 -9.02 6.43 11.40
N LEU A 178 -8.05 5.55 11.29
CA LEU A 178 -8.12 4.26 10.59
C LEU A 178 -8.04 3.12 11.58
N HIS A 179 -8.93 2.16 11.43
CA HIS A 179 -8.92 0.90 12.17
C HIS A 179 -8.81 -0.28 11.22
N TYR A 180 -7.94 -1.22 11.56
CA TYR A 180 -7.58 -2.37 10.74
C TYR A 180 -8.32 -3.59 11.30
N VAL A 181 -9.32 -4.05 10.54
CA VAL A 181 -10.21 -5.14 10.96
C VAL A 181 -9.74 -6.43 10.31
N TYR A 182 -9.32 -7.37 11.16
CA TYR A 182 -8.89 -8.70 10.79
C TYR A 182 -9.98 -9.72 11.09
N GLU A 183 -10.04 -10.77 10.29
CA GLU A 183 -11.03 -11.85 10.38
C GLU A 183 -10.32 -13.21 10.39
N ALA A 184 -10.72 -14.09 11.30
CA ALA A 184 -10.35 -15.50 11.34
C ALA A 184 -11.45 -16.37 10.70
N ALA A 185 -11.25 -17.69 10.68
CA ALA A 185 -12.29 -18.61 10.24
C ALA A 185 -13.60 -18.41 11.05
N PHE A 186 -14.75 -18.62 10.38
CA PHE A 186 -16.09 -18.52 10.97
C PHE A 186 -16.53 -17.10 11.41
N GLY A 187 -15.92 -16.04 10.86
CA GLY A 187 -16.37 -14.65 11.05
C GLY A 187 -15.97 -14.00 12.38
N ASP A 188 -15.07 -14.63 13.13
CA ASP A 188 -14.47 -14.06 14.33
C ASP A 188 -13.54 -12.90 13.93
N THR A 189 -13.71 -11.71 14.54
CA THR A 189 -13.02 -10.48 14.12
C THR A 189 -12.28 -9.81 15.27
N VAL A 190 -11.14 -9.20 14.95
CA VAL A 190 -10.36 -8.36 15.85
C VAL A 190 -9.97 -7.07 15.15
N THR A 191 -10.01 -5.96 15.88
CA THR A 191 -9.63 -4.63 15.37
C THR A 191 -8.32 -4.19 16.01
N ASP A 192 -7.39 -3.68 15.21
CA ASP A 192 -6.04 -3.26 15.62
C ASP A 192 -5.32 -4.28 16.54
N PRO A 193 -5.18 -5.56 16.15
CA PRO A 193 -4.57 -6.61 16.99
C PRO A 193 -3.10 -6.30 17.29
N SER A 194 -2.83 -5.85 18.51
CA SER A 194 -1.54 -5.29 18.94
C SER A 194 -1.06 -5.84 20.29
N GLY A 195 0.24 -5.68 20.58
CA GLY A 195 0.87 -6.12 21.81
C GLY A 195 1.18 -7.62 21.83
N ASP A 196 1.71 -8.11 22.96
CA ASP A 196 2.31 -9.45 23.09
C ASP A 196 1.32 -10.62 22.90
N ASN A 197 0.02 -10.34 22.79
CA ASN A 197 -1.02 -11.31 22.49
C ASN A 197 -1.06 -11.73 21.01
N TYR A 198 -0.39 -11.01 20.11
CA TYR A 198 -0.42 -11.25 18.66
C TYR A 198 1.00 -11.30 18.06
N THR A 199 1.22 -12.25 17.15
CA THR A 199 2.49 -12.43 16.44
C THR A 199 2.28 -12.37 14.93
N PRO A 200 2.99 -11.50 14.18
CA PRO A 200 3.85 -10.43 14.70
C PRO A 200 3.04 -9.33 15.40
N SER A 201 3.62 -8.72 16.44
CA SER A 201 3.03 -7.56 17.11
C SER A 201 3.22 -6.31 16.24
N TYR A 202 2.25 -5.40 16.27
CA TYR A 202 2.24 -4.16 15.50
C TYR A 202 1.65 -3.01 16.32
N ASP A 203 2.32 -1.85 16.34
CA ASP A 203 1.78 -0.63 16.94
C ASP A 203 1.07 0.21 15.88
N PHE A 204 -0.26 0.14 15.88
CA PHE A 204 -1.10 0.97 15.00
C PHE A 204 -1.09 2.46 15.38
N THR A 205 -0.63 2.82 16.58
CA THR A 205 -0.55 4.21 17.06
C THR A 205 0.75 4.87 16.58
N ASN A 206 1.87 4.16 16.67
CA ASN A 206 3.18 4.60 16.20
C ASN A 206 3.74 3.63 15.13
N PRO A 207 3.12 3.57 13.94
CA PRO A 207 3.51 2.63 12.89
C PRO A 207 4.93 2.93 12.39
N THR A 208 5.70 1.86 12.15
CA THR A 208 7.06 1.94 11.55
C THR A 208 7.15 1.24 10.19
N SER A 209 6.09 0.57 9.74
CA SER A 209 6.06 -0.17 8.48
C SER A 209 4.63 -0.25 7.91
N ALA A 210 4.29 -1.35 7.22
CA ALA A 210 2.93 -1.69 6.87
C ALA A 210 2.39 -2.71 7.89
N PRO A 211 1.10 -2.66 8.27
CA PRO A 211 0.51 -3.64 9.17
C PRO A 211 0.61 -5.04 8.57
N PRO A 212 0.89 -6.06 9.39
CA PRO A 212 1.00 -7.44 8.92
C PRO A 212 -0.34 -7.90 8.35
N TYR A 213 -0.35 -8.57 7.19
CA TYR A 213 -1.60 -9.12 6.64
C TYR A 213 -2.20 -10.24 7.48
N GLN A 214 -1.36 -11.00 8.20
CA GLN A 214 -1.80 -12.06 9.10
C GLN A 214 -1.14 -11.91 10.46
N VAL A 215 -1.95 -12.14 11.50
CA VAL A 215 -1.49 -12.22 12.89
C VAL A 215 -2.03 -13.50 13.53
N THR A 216 -1.22 -14.15 14.34
CA THR A 216 -1.61 -15.31 15.14
C THR A 216 -1.80 -14.87 16.59
N GLN A 217 -2.97 -15.16 17.17
CA GLN A 217 -3.23 -14.92 18.59
C GLN A 217 -2.52 -15.97 19.45
N GLY A 218 -1.60 -15.53 20.31
CA GLY A 218 -0.71 -16.42 21.06
C GLY A 218 -1.40 -17.40 22.01
N THR A 219 -2.56 -17.03 22.57
CA THR A 219 -3.30 -17.84 23.54
C THR A 219 -4.16 -18.94 22.91
N THR A 220 -4.60 -18.77 21.66
CA THR A 220 -5.54 -19.68 20.99
C THR A 220 -4.98 -20.34 19.73
N GLY A 221 -3.86 -19.83 19.21
CA GLY A 221 -3.32 -20.23 17.90
C GLY A 221 -4.17 -19.77 16.71
N LYS A 222 -5.25 -19.00 16.92
CA LYS A 222 -6.10 -18.49 15.83
C LYS A 222 -5.33 -17.53 14.94
N VAL A 223 -5.38 -17.77 13.63
CA VAL A 223 -4.84 -16.86 12.61
C VAL A 223 -5.95 -15.95 12.12
N TYR A 224 -5.76 -14.65 12.27
CA TYR A 224 -6.62 -13.61 11.72
C TYR A 224 -5.92 -12.98 10.50
N SER A 225 -6.67 -12.75 9.41
CA SER A 225 -6.18 -12.08 8.20
C SER A 225 -6.84 -10.70 8.06
N LEU A 226 -6.09 -9.68 7.65
CA LEU A 226 -6.61 -8.33 7.44
C LEU A 226 -7.65 -8.35 6.31
N ARG A 227 -8.88 -7.93 6.60
CA ARG A 227 -10.00 -7.95 5.65
C ARG A 227 -10.55 -6.58 5.31
N ARG A 228 -10.52 -5.63 6.24
CA ARG A 228 -11.26 -4.39 6.09
C ARG A 228 -10.54 -3.23 6.79
N LEU A 229 -10.64 -2.05 6.19
CA LEU A 229 -10.29 -0.79 6.81
C LEU A 229 -11.57 -0.06 7.23
N SER A 230 -11.66 0.35 8.48
CA SER A 230 -12.72 1.24 8.96
C SER A 230 -12.16 2.65 9.14
N VAL A 231 -12.77 3.63 8.48
CA VAL A 231 -12.29 5.01 8.38
C VAL A 231 -13.27 5.90 9.14
N THR A 232 -12.79 6.71 10.07
CA THR A 232 -13.61 7.71 10.78
C THR A 232 -13.04 9.10 10.59
N LEU A 233 -13.86 10.05 10.16
CA LEU A 233 -13.51 11.46 10.05
C LEU A 233 -14.48 12.28 10.88
N GLU A 234 -13.97 13.31 11.55
CA GLU A 234 -14.79 14.30 12.24
C GLU A 234 -14.40 15.71 11.81
N ALA A 235 -15.40 16.56 11.56
CA ALA A 235 -15.21 17.98 11.35
C ALA A 235 -16.23 18.78 12.17
N SER A 236 -15.75 19.81 12.84
CA SER A 236 -16.57 20.75 13.60
C SER A 236 -16.63 22.13 12.98
N PHE A 237 -17.79 22.76 13.13
CA PHE A 237 -18.13 24.05 12.55
C PHE A 237 -18.99 24.86 13.52
N LEU A 238 -18.94 26.18 13.37
CA LEU A 238 -19.82 27.08 14.10
C LEU A 238 -21.16 27.22 13.35
N SER A 239 -22.26 27.14 14.09
CA SER A 239 -23.60 27.44 13.60
C SER A 239 -24.37 28.19 14.67
N ARG A 240 -24.85 29.41 14.35
CA ARG A 240 -25.58 30.30 15.28
C ARG A 240 -24.86 30.47 16.64
N GLY A 241 -23.54 30.67 16.61
CA GLY A 241 -22.71 30.87 17.80
C GLY A 241 -22.40 29.61 18.63
N ARG A 242 -22.85 28.42 18.22
CA ARG A 242 -22.53 27.14 18.89
C ARG A 242 -21.62 26.29 18.00
N ARG A 243 -20.64 25.60 18.58
CA ARG A 243 -19.82 24.60 17.89
C ARG A 243 -20.61 23.29 17.81
N PHE A 244 -20.72 22.74 16.61
CA PHE A 244 -21.26 21.41 16.34
C PHE A 244 -20.17 20.58 15.66
N SER A 245 -20.15 19.27 15.87
CA SER A 245 -19.34 18.35 15.06
C SER A 245 -20.19 17.39 14.26
N ARG A 246 -19.59 16.85 13.20
CA ARG A 246 -20.14 15.79 12.37
C ARG A 246 -19.07 14.73 12.18
N THR A 247 -19.37 13.53 12.64
CA THR A 247 -18.57 12.33 12.40
C THR A 247 -19.14 11.59 11.20
N TYR A 248 -18.26 11.05 10.36
CA TYR A 248 -18.59 10.13 9.28
C TYR A 248 -17.70 8.90 9.39
N THR A 249 -18.30 7.71 9.36
CA THR A 249 -17.58 6.44 9.39
C THR A 249 -17.90 5.64 8.13
N SER A 250 -16.88 5.02 7.54
CA SER A 250 -16.98 4.18 6.35
C SER A 250 -16.13 2.92 6.51
N GLN A 251 -16.42 1.91 5.70
CA GLN A 251 -15.67 0.66 5.66
C GLN A 251 -15.29 0.33 4.22
N VAL A 252 -14.03 -0.09 4.04
CA VAL A 252 -13.48 -0.55 2.76
C VAL A 252 -13.05 -1.99 2.92
N GLU A 253 -13.68 -2.89 2.17
CA GLU A 253 -13.28 -4.29 2.07
C GLU A 253 -12.01 -4.43 1.23
N LEU A 254 -11.05 -5.20 1.73
CA LEU A 254 -9.81 -5.58 1.05
C LEU A 254 -10.01 -6.94 0.35
N SER A 255 -10.95 -6.97 -0.60
CA SER A 255 -11.28 -8.17 -1.38
C SER A 255 -10.17 -8.55 -2.36
N SER A 256 -9.49 -9.68 -2.07
CA SER A 256 -8.45 -10.33 -2.88
C SER A 256 -7.26 -9.44 -3.28
N ASN A 257 -6.42 -9.07 -2.31
CA ASN A 257 -5.05 -8.66 -2.60
C ASN A 257 -4.32 -9.78 -3.35
N GLN A 258 -3.68 -9.48 -4.50
CA GLN A 258 -2.84 -10.48 -5.18
C GLN A 258 -1.57 -10.79 -4.37
N ALA A 259 -0.98 -9.75 -3.77
CA ALA A 259 0.01 -9.89 -2.71
C ALA A 259 -0.70 -10.00 -1.35
N LYS A 260 -0.65 -11.19 -0.73
CA LYS A 260 -1.07 -11.40 0.66
C LYS A 260 -0.28 -10.48 1.58
N ARG A 261 1.06 -10.45 1.48
CA ARG A 261 1.92 -9.55 2.25
C ARG A 261 2.84 -8.75 1.34
N ILE A 262 3.10 -7.50 1.68
CA ILE A 262 4.15 -6.70 1.05
C ILE A 262 5.31 -6.63 2.05
N LEU A 263 6.45 -7.16 1.64
CA LEU A 263 7.70 -7.04 2.37
C LEU A 263 8.39 -5.73 1.98
N ALA A 264 9.05 -5.10 2.95
CA ALA A 264 10.02 -4.04 2.66
C ALA A 264 11.25 -4.69 2.02
N CYS A 265 11.74 -4.10 0.92
CA CYS A 265 13.04 -4.48 0.39
C CYS A 265 14.18 -4.14 1.35
N ARG A 266 15.33 -4.78 1.16
CA ARG A 266 16.52 -4.70 2.02
C ARG A 266 17.79 -4.90 1.21
#